data_AF-A0A061AH52-F1
#
_entry.id   AF-A0A061AH52-F1
#
_cell.length_a   1.000
_cell.length_b   1.000
_cell.length_c   1.000
_cell.angle_alpha   90.00
_cell.angle_beta   90.00
_cell.angle_gamma   90.00
#
_symmetry.space_group_name_H-M   'P 1'
#
loop_
_entity.id
_entity.type
_entity.pdbx_description
1 polymer ?
#
loop_
_entity_poly.entity_id
_entity_poly.type
_entity_poly.pdbx_seq_one_letter_code
_entity_poly.pdbx_strand_id
1 'polypeptide(L)'
;MKVSKELAMQLWRDVFGSDLWAVDCFGTWIYRDDYGDIQSTRIRPNGNGQRYNYGWDVDHIFPIARNGKDAMNNYEPMHHYNNKQKSDNLNFKIGDIPYQVVKCNICGGHGLYGKGIINQHTGIRVDWKGVQKRYYTSN
;
A
#
# COMPACT_ATOMS: atom_id res chain seq x y z
N MET A 1 -0.62 12.29 -8.45
CA MET A 1 -1.85 12.96 -7.98
C MET A 1 -2.12 12.48 -6.56
N LYS A 2 -2.52 13.36 -5.64
CA LYS A 2 -2.82 12.94 -4.25
C LYS A 2 -4.23 12.35 -4.20
N VAL A 3 -4.36 11.14 -3.65
CA VAL A 3 -5.66 10.50 -3.43
C VAL A 3 -6.44 11.28 -2.36
N SER A 4 -7.75 11.45 -2.53
CA SER A 4 -8.57 12.16 -1.55
C SER A 4 -8.62 11.41 -0.22
N LYS A 5 -8.85 12.13 0.89
CA LYS A 5 -8.93 11.51 2.21
C LYS A 5 -10.10 10.53 2.29
N GLU A 6 -11.21 10.85 1.65
CA GLU A 6 -12.42 10.02 1.61
C GLU A 6 -12.11 8.67 0.97
N LEU A 7 -11.42 8.67 -0.18
CA LEU A 7 -11.05 7.46 -0.90
C LEU A 7 -9.99 6.66 -0.15
N ALA A 8 -9.01 7.34 0.46
CA ALA A 8 -8.02 6.69 1.31
C ALA A 8 -8.66 5.99 2.52
N MET A 9 -9.63 6.64 3.18
CA MET A 9 -10.36 6.02 4.29
C MET A 9 -11.27 4.87 3.85
N GLN A 10 -11.85 4.95 2.65
CA GLN A 10 -12.56 3.81 2.06
C GLN A 10 -11.61 2.63 1.86
N LEU A 11 -10.46 2.85 1.21
CA LEU A 11 -9.46 1.81 1.01
C LEU A 11 -8.97 1.24 2.34
N TRP A 12 -8.72 2.06 3.36
CA TRP A 12 -8.36 1.57 4.70
C TRP A 12 -9.44 0.63 5.26
N ARG A 13 -10.71 1.06 5.25
CA ARG A 13 -11.81 0.22 5.76
C ARG A 13 -11.93 -1.09 5.00
N ASP A 14 -11.75 -1.04 3.69
CA ASP A 14 -11.84 -2.23 2.87
C ASP A 14 -10.66 -3.18 3.16
N VAL A 15 -9.44 -2.66 3.32
CA VAL A 15 -8.22 -3.48 3.51
C VAL A 15 -8.03 -3.95 4.96
N PHE A 16 -8.24 -3.07 5.94
CA PHE A 16 -7.94 -3.32 7.36
C PHE A 16 -9.19 -3.29 8.27
N GLY A 17 -10.37 -3.05 7.73
CA GLY A 17 -11.60 -3.01 8.52
C GLY A 17 -11.65 -1.80 9.47
N SER A 18 -12.06 -2.05 10.71
CA SER A 18 -12.18 -1.02 11.76
C SER A 18 -10.89 -0.74 12.50
N ASP A 19 -9.81 -1.48 12.21
CA ASP A 19 -8.58 -1.41 12.98
C ASP A 19 -7.92 -0.03 12.89
N LEU A 20 -7.36 0.41 14.01
CA LEU A 20 -6.59 1.65 14.11
C LEU A 20 -5.13 1.44 13.72
N TRP A 21 -4.59 0.25 13.99
CA TRP A 21 -3.21 -0.12 13.75
C TRP A 21 -3.16 -1.21 12.71
N ALA A 22 -2.30 -1.03 11.70
CA ALA A 22 -2.06 -2.03 10.67
C ALA A 22 -0.58 -2.06 10.32
N VAL A 23 -0.22 -3.00 9.45
CA VAL A 23 1.09 -3.03 8.79
C VAL A 23 0.89 -2.85 7.30
N ASP A 24 1.73 -2.06 6.66
CA ASP A 24 1.77 -2.00 5.21
C ASP A 24 2.28 -3.32 4.61
N CYS A 25 2.23 -3.42 3.28
CA CYS A 25 2.64 -4.62 2.56
C CYS A 25 4.13 -5.02 2.74
N PHE A 26 4.95 -4.19 3.39
CA PHE A 26 6.35 -4.47 3.71
C PHE A 26 6.59 -4.72 5.20
N GLY A 27 5.53 -4.76 6.01
CA GLY A 27 5.60 -5.02 7.46
C GLY A 27 5.87 -3.77 8.30
N THR A 28 5.81 -2.57 7.72
CA THR A 28 5.98 -1.31 8.46
C THR A 28 4.65 -0.89 9.08
N TRP A 29 4.65 -0.56 10.37
CA TRP A 29 3.44 -0.16 11.07
C TRP A 29 2.89 1.17 10.56
N ILE A 30 1.57 1.25 10.45
CA ILE A 30 0.81 2.45 10.05
C ILE A 30 -0.37 2.64 11.00
N TYR A 31 -0.77 3.90 11.20
CA TYR A 31 -1.92 4.26 12.04
C TYR A 31 -3.00 4.93 11.21
N ARG A 32 -4.24 4.43 11.30
CA ARG A 32 -5.37 4.82 10.43
C ARG A 32 -5.51 6.33 10.30
N ASP A 33 -5.55 7.02 11.44
CA ASP A 33 -5.88 8.45 11.47
C ASP A 33 -4.68 9.34 11.10
N ASP A 34 -3.49 8.78 10.88
CA ASP A 34 -2.28 9.49 10.45
C ASP A 34 -2.13 9.54 8.92
N TYR A 35 -3.23 9.44 8.17
CA TYR A 35 -3.21 9.57 6.71
C TYR A 35 -2.65 10.93 6.29
N GLY A 36 -1.56 10.90 5.51
CA GLY A 36 -0.85 12.08 5.02
C GLY A 36 -0.08 12.86 6.10
N ASP A 37 0.07 12.32 7.31
CA ASP A 37 0.78 12.97 8.41
C ASP A 37 2.24 12.48 8.51
N ILE A 38 3.18 13.34 8.14
CA ILE A 38 4.63 13.05 8.17
C ILE A 38 5.34 13.61 9.42
N GLN A 39 4.59 14.13 10.40
CA GLN A 39 5.15 14.84 11.56
C GLN A 39 4.79 14.15 12.89
N SER A 40 3.54 13.73 13.06
CA SER A 40 3.07 13.19 14.34
C SER A 40 3.80 11.89 14.69
N THR A 41 4.14 11.73 15.97
CA THR A 41 4.72 10.48 16.47
C THR A 41 3.84 9.88 17.56
N ARG A 42 3.70 8.56 17.54
CA ARG A 42 2.92 7.80 18.52
C ARG A 42 3.81 6.74 19.17
N ILE A 43 3.32 6.17 20.27
CA ILE A 43 3.86 4.92 20.81
C ILE A 43 2.82 3.85 20.45
N ARG A 44 3.23 2.81 19.73
CA ARG A 44 2.30 1.72 19.38
C ARG A 44 1.96 0.89 20.62
N PRO A 45 0.72 0.38 20.76
CA PRO A 45 0.39 -0.63 21.75
C PRO A 45 1.32 -1.84 21.60
N ASN A 46 1.75 -2.43 22.71
CA ASN A 46 2.66 -3.59 22.75
C ASN A 46 4.00 -3.36 22.02
N GLY A 47 4.42 -2.10 21.84
CA GLY A 47 5.74 -1.74 21.31
C GLY A 47 6.83 -1.72 22.38
N ASN A 48 8.02 -1.26 21.97
CA ASN A 48 9.17 -1.08 22.86
C ASN A 48 9.16 0.29 23.59
N GLY A 49 8.03 0.99 23.61
CA GLY A 49 7.89 2.32 24.22
C GLY A 49 8.47 3.48 23.41
N GLN A 50 9.04 3.25 22.23
CA GLN A 50 9.62 4.31 21.41
C GLN A 50 8.55 5.05 20.59
N ARG A 51 8.75 6.37 20.45
CA ARG A 51 7.96 7.21 19.56
C ARG A 51 8.43 7.05 18.12
N TYR A 52 7.48 6.86 17.21
CA TYR A 52 7.73 6.74 15.77
C TYR A 52 6.58 7.39 15.00
N ASN A 53 6.85 7.90 13.80
CA ASN A 53 5.79 8.40 12.92
C ASN A 53 5.18 7.21 12.18
N TYR A 54 3.86 7.02 12.28
CA TYR A 54 3.15 5.92 11.63
C TYR A 54 2.27 6.41 10.46
N GLY A 55 2.66 7.54 9.88
CA GLY A 55 1.97 8.17 8.79
C GLY A 55 2.02 7.35 7.51
N TRP A 56 0.94 7.42 6.74
CA TRP A 56 0.80 6.62 5.54
C TRP A 56 0.07 7.39 4.46
N ASP A 57 0.29 6.98 3.21
CA ASP A 57 -0.34 7.51 2.02
C ASP A 57 -0.92 6.35 1.19
N VAL A 58 -1.72 6.68 0.17
CA VAL A 58 -2.12 5.72 -0.85
C VAL A 58 -1.09 5.75 -1.97
N ASP A 59 -0.40 4.63 -2.18
CA ASP A 59 0.52 4.44 -3.30
C ASP A 59 -0.25 4.01 -4.56
N HIS A 60 0.16 4.56 -5.70
CA HIS A 60 -0.15 4.00 -7.01
C HIS A 60 0.86 2.88 -7.31
N ILE A 61 0.45 1.62 -7.12
CA ILE A 61 1.30 0.44 -7.30
C ILE A 61 2.03 0.53 -8.64
N PHE A 62 1.30 0.79 -9.72
CA PHE A 62 1.86 1.24 -10.98
C PHE A 62 1.72 2.77 -11.08
N PRO A 63 2.85 3.51 -11.07
CA PRO A 63 2.83 4.96 -10.90
C PRO A 63 2.21 5.71 -12.08
N ILE A 64 1.59 6.87 -11.82
CA ILE A 64 1.04 7.76 -12.86
C ILE A 64 2.14 8.21 -13.84
N ALA A 65 3.35 8.49 -13.36
CA ALA A 65 4.49 8.88 -14.20
C ALA A 65 4.86 7.82 -15.24
N ARG A 66 4.38 6.58 -15.07
CA ARG A 66 4.55 5.46 -16.01
C ARG A 66 3.25 5.05 -16.71
N ASN A 67 2.27 5.96 -16.81
CA ASN A 67 0.93 5.74 -17.34
C ASN A 67 0.04 4.82 -16.48
N GLY A 68 0.25 4.82 -15.17
CA GLY A 68 -0.69 4.26 -14.22
C GLY A 68 -2.01 5.03 -14.16
N LYS A 69 -3.07 4.32 -13.77
CA LYS A 69 -4.41 4.89 -13.62
C LYS A 69 -4.77 5.09 -12.15
N ASP A 70 -5.59 6.11 -11.92
CA ASP A 70 -6.35 6.30 -10.69
C ASP A 70 -7.47 5.24 -10.63
N ALA A 71 -7.20 4.12 -9.99
CA ALA A 71 -8.12 2.99 -9.90
C ALA A 71 -7.90 2.25 -8.58
N MET A 72 -8.97 1.81 -7.92
CA MET A 72 -8.91 1.15 -6.61
C MET A 72 -8.02 -0.11 -6.62
N ASN A 73 -8.02 -0.85 -7.72
CA ASN A 73 -7.17 -2.04 -7.90
C ASN A 73 -5.69 -1.72 -8.19
N ASN A 74 -5.32 -0.45 -8.30
CA ASN A 74 -3.95 0.05 -8.40
C ASN A 74 -3.48 0.76 -7.13
N TYR A 75 -4.33 0.82 -6.10
CA TYR A 75 -4.00 1.47 -4.84
C TYR A 75 -3.53 0.47 -3.78
N GLU A 76 -2.60 0.95 -2.95
CA GLU A 76 -2.05 0.26 -1.78
C GLU A 76 -1.90 1.26 -0.63
N PRO A 77 -2.47 1.00 0.57
CA PRO A 77 -2.08 1.73 1.77
C PRO A 77 -0.61 1.45 2.10
N MET A 78 0.22 2.48 2.20
CA MET A 78 1.66 2.33 2.34
C MET A 78 2.23 3.36 3.30
N HIS A 79 3.17 2.94 4.15
CA HIS A 79 3.88 3.88 5.01
C HIS A 79 4.58 4.95 4.16
N HIS A 80 4.53 6.22 4.56
CA HIS A 80 4.98 7.34 3.72
C HIS A 80 6.47 7.23 3.34
N TYR A 81 7.33 6.72 4.24
CA TYR A 81 8.75 6.45 3.90
C TYR A 81 8.90 5.34 2.84
N ASN A 82 8.13 4.25 2.93
CA ASN A 82 8.18 3.17 1.96
C ASN A 82 7.64 3.63 0.60
N ASN A 83 6.56 4.43 0.61
CA ASN A 83 6.01 5.05 -0.60
C ASN A 83 7.05 5.97 -1.26
N LYS A 84 7.72 6.82 -0.46
CA LYS A 84 8.81 7.67 -0.96
C LYS A 84 9.98 6.87 -1.51
N GLN A 85 10.35 5.76 -0.86
CA GLN A 85 11.45 4.89 -1.29
C GLN A 85 11.11 4.12 -2.57
N LYS A 86 9.87 3.64 -2.71
CA LYS A 86 9.36 3.05 -3.95
C LYS A 86 9.35 4.08 -5.08
N SER A 87 8.82 5.28 -4.83
CA SER A 87 8.69 6.35 -5.83
C SER A 87 8.02 5.83 -7.11
N ASP A 88 8.53 6.21 -8.28
CA ASP A 88 8.02 5.78 -9.58
C ASP A 88 8.64 4.46 -10.10
N ASN A 89 9.34 3.72 -9.23
CA ASN A 89 10.06 2.51 -9.62
C ASN A 89 9.14 1.30 -9.75
N LEU A 90 9.40 0.48 -10.77
CA LEU A 90 8.72 -0.82 -10.94
C LEU A 90 9.52 -1.98 -10.34
N ASN A 91 10.81 -1.79 -10.09
CA ASN A 91 11.66 -2.67 -9.32
C ASN A 91 12.33 -1.80 -8.25
N PHE A 92 12.19 -2.16 -7.00
CA PHE A 92 12.67 -1.35 -5.87
C PHE A 92 13.03 -2.26 -4.70
N LYS A 93 13.65 -1.69 -3.67
CA LYS A 93 13.97 -2.40 -2.43
C LYS A 93 13.38 -1.65 -1.25
N ILE A 94 12.91 -2.40 -0.26
CA ILE A 94 12.59 -1.89 1.08
C ILE A 94 13.48 -2.66 2.06
N GLY A 95 14.36 -1.96 2.76
CA GLY A 95 15.56 -2.58 3.34
C GLY A 95 16.37 -3.30 2.26
N ASP A 96 16.77 -4.55 2.54
CA ASP A 96 17.51 -5.39 1.59
C ASP A 96 16.62 -6.27 0.71
N ILE A 97 15.30 -6.23 0.92
CA ILE A 97 14.35 -7.10 0.22
C ILE A 97 13.93 -6.45 -1.12
N PRO A 98 14.14 -7.11 -2.26
CA PRO A 98 13.74 -6.64 -3.57
C PRO A 98 12.27 -6.96 -3.89
N TYR A 99 11.58 -5.98 -4.46
CA TYR A 99 10.17 -6.04 -4.84
C TYR A 99 9.98 -5.60 -6.29
N GLN A 100 8.93 -6.14 -6.91
CA GLN A 100 8.57 -5.82 -8.29
C GLN A 100 7.07 -5.58 -8.44
N VAL A 101 6.75 -4.53 -9.20
CA VAL A 101 5.38 -4.26 -9.66
C VAL A 101 5.01 -5.22 -10.78
N VAL A 102 3.87 -5.88 -10.62
CA VAL A 102 3.33 -6.87 -11.55
C VAL A 102 1.89 -6.54 -11.95
N LYS A 103 1.40 -7.21 -12.99
CA LYS A 103 -0.04 -7.19 -13.31
C LYS A 103 -0.81 -7.92 -12.20
N CYS A 104 -1.97 -7.40 -11.83
CA CYS A 104 -2.89 -8.14 -10.98
C CYS A 104 -3.57 -9.23 -11.80
N ASN A 105 -3.12 -10.48 -11.66
CA ASN A 105 -3.70 -11.61 -12.41
C ASN A 105 -5.19 -11.83 -12.09
N ILE A 106 -5.59 -11.64 -10.82
CA ILE A 106 -7.00 -11.78 -10.41
C ILE A 106 -7.85 -10.72 -11.13
N CYS A 107 -7.45 -9.46 -11.07
CA CYS A 107 -8.14 -8.35 -11.73
C CYS A 107 -8.20 -8.55 -13.26
N GLY A 108 -7.07 -8.90 -13.88
CA GLY A 108 -6.97 -9.10 -15.33
C GLY A 108 -7.79 -10.29 -15.83
N GLY A 109 -7.91 -11.36 -15.04
CA GLY A 109 -8.79 -12.50 -15.34
C GLY A 109 -10.27 -12.13 -15.43
N HIS A 110 -10.66 -10.99 -14.85
CA HIS A 110 -12.02 -10.44 -14.92
C HIS A 110 -12.12 -9.21 -15.84
N GLY A 111 -11.10 -8.93 -16.67
CA GLY A 111 -11.08 -7.77 -17.57
C GLY A 111 -10.90 -6.42 -16.88
N LEU A 112 -10.45 -6.42 -15.62
CA LEU A 112 -10.30 -5.21 -14.80
C LEU A 112 -8.84 -4.72 -14.81
N TYR A 113 -8.66 -3.40 -14.75
CA TYR A 113 -7.33 -2.82 -14.55
C TYR A 113 -6.92 -3.02 -13.09
N GLY A 114 -5.73 -3.57 -12.87
CA GLY A 114 -5.18 -3.76 -11.54
C GLY A 114 -3.71 -4.13 -11.56
N LYS A 115 -3.03 -3.79 -10.48
CA LYS A 115 -1.58 -3.97 -10.33
C LYS A 115 -1.28 -4.60 -8.98
N GLY A 116 -0.08 -5.14 -8.85
CA GLY A 116 0.35 -5.78 -7.62
C GLY A 116 1.84 -5.63 -7.40
N ILE A 117 2.29 -6.08 -6.24
CA ILE A 117 3.68 -6.09 -5.81
C ILE A 117 4.02 -7.52 -5.39
N ILE A 118 5.11 -8.06 -5.91
CA ILE A 118 5.70 -9.32 -5.45
C ILE A 118 7.01 -9.04 -4.69
N ASN A 119 7.31 -9.88 -3.70
CA ASN A 119 8.67 -10.06 -3.21
C ASN A 119 9.44 -10.91 -4.23
N GLN A 120 10.56 -10.41 -4.76
CA GLN A 120 11.29 -11.10 -5.83
C GLN A 120 12.05 -12.35 -5.35
N HIS A 121 12.34 -12.47 -4.05
CA HIS A 121 12.96 -13.69 -3.51
C HIS A 121 11.97 -14.85 -3.43
N THR A 122 10.72 -14.58 -3.05
CA THR A 122 9.71 -15.63 -2.86
C THR A 122 8.75 -15.78 -4.02
N GLY A 123 8.64 -14.76 -4.89
CA GLY A 123 7.62 -14.68 -5.93
C GLY A 123 6.20 -14.45 -5.41
N ILE A 124 6.04 -14.25 -4.09
CA ILE A 124 4.73 -14.11 -3.44
C ILE A 124 4.26 -12.66 -3.51
N ARG A 125 2.95 -12.48 -3.75
CA ARG A 125 2.29 -11.18 -3.73
C ARG A 125 2.16 -10.66 -2.30
N VAL A 126 2.55 -9.41 -2.08
CA VAL A 126 2.52 -8.75 -0.76
C VAL A 126 1.45 -7.67 -0.65
N ASP A 127 0.97 -7.14 -1.77
CA ASP A 127 -0.13 -6.17 -1.78
C ASP A 127 -1.45 -6.79 -1.27
N TRP A 128 -2.36 -5.94 -0.77
CA TRP A 128 -3.59 -6.40 -0.15
C TRP A 128 -4.44 -7.31 -1.04
N LYS A 129 -4.44 -7.09 -2.36
CA LYS A 129 -5.22 -7.91 -3.32
C LYS A 129 -4.67 -9.32 -3.39
N GLY A 130 -3.35 -9.44 -3.43
CA GLY A 130 -2.64 -10.70 -3.47
C GLY A 130 -2.73 -11.49 -2.17
N VAL A 131 -2.65 -10.80 -1.03
CA VAL A 131 -2.71 -11.38 0.32
C VAL A 131 -4.14 -11.81 0.66
N GLN A 132 -5.12 -10.94 0.45
CA GLN A 132 -6.51 -11.18 0.86
C GLN A 132 -7.33 -11.92 -0.22
N LYS A 133 -6.79 -12.07 -1.44
CA LYS A 133 -7.50 -12.62 -2.60
C LYS A 133 -8.80 -11.87 -2.95
N ARG A 134 -8.81 -10.56 -2.71
CA ARG A 134 -9.94 -9.66 -3.03
C ARG A 134 -9.51 -8.59 -4.03
N TYR A 135 -10.49 -8.00 -4.70
CA TYR A 135 -10.32 -6.93 -5.68
C TYR A 135 -11.64 -6.17 -5.82
N TYR A 136 -11.58 -4.93 -6.32
CA TYR A 136 -12.76 -4.16 -6.69
C TYR A 136 -13.27 -4.61 -8.05
N THR A 137 -14.58 -4.75 -8.21
CA THR A 137 -15.22 -5.23 -9.44
C THR A 137 -15.49 -4.14 -10.47
N SER A 138 -15.15 -2.89 -10.16
CA SER A 138 -15.22 -1.74 -11.06
C SER A 138 -13.86 -1.04 -11.14
N ASN A 139 -13.59 -0.41 -12.29
CA ASN A 139 -12.38 0.40 -12.50
C ASN A 139 -12.52 1.78 -11.86
#